data_AF-A0AAW9ITC7-F1
#
_entry.id   AF-A0AAW9ITC7-F1
#
_cell.length_a   1.000
_cell.length_b   1.000
_cell.length_c   1.000
_cell.angle_alpha   90.00
_cell.angle_beta   90.00
_cell.angle_gamma   90.00
#
_symmetry.space_group_name_H-M   'P 1'
#
loop_
_entity.id
_entity.type
_entity.pdbx_description
1 polymer ?
#
loop_
_entity_poly.entity_id
_entity_poly.type
_entity_poly.pdbx_seq_one_letter_code
_entity_poly.pdbx_strand_id
1 'polypeptide(L)'
;MSANWAYISGNVSGADVGYYFPNKTNLKVRNVENTGTWQAIGSSGPVDSNDQPLNITNNYLEMWVDHGVNPTDASYEYVMLPNQTKQQVEEYAKNPSITVLSNTSSVQAVKENKLNMIGANFFTDTVQNIDLITANKKSSIMTKESANYLEISISDPTMKNNGTIEVELNKQIESVVSADSEVTVTQLGPTIKLSVNVNNSNGDTFKVKFK
;
A
#
# COMPACT_ATOMS: atom_id res chain seq x y z
N MET A 1 -2.46 24.53 2.84
CA MET A 1 -3.90 24.47 2.47
C MET A 1 -4.50 23.24 3.15
N SER A 2 -5.76 23.26 3.55
CA SER A 2 -6.42 22.06 4.09
C SER A 2 -7.25 21.43 2.97
N ALA A 3 -6.94 20.19 2.59
CA ALA A 3 -7.45 19.56 1.37
C ALA A 3 -8.03 18.16 1.65
N ASN A 4 -9.09 17.84 0.90
CA ASN A 4 -9.67 16.48 0.85
C ASN A 4 -9.27 15.76 -0.45
N TRP A 5 -8.85 16.51 -1.47
CA TRP A 5 -8.28 15.99 -2.71
C TRP A 5 -7.40 17.07 -3.38
N ALA A 6 -6.55 16.64 -4.31
CA ALA A 6 -5.77 17.48 -5.21
C ALA A 6 -5.77 16.88 -6.62
N TYR A 7 -5.51 17.69 -7.64
CA TYR A 7 -5.45 17.25 -9.03
C TYR A 7 -4.32 17.99 -9.76
N ILE A 8 -3.52 17.24 -10.50
CA ILE A 8 -2.44 17.73 -11.35
C ILE A 8 -2.76 17.31 -12.78
N SER A 9 -2.85 18.27 -13.69
CA SER A 9 -2.96 18.00 -15.13
C SER A 9 -1.61 17.49 -15.66
N GLY A 10 -1.65 16.42 -16.46
CA GLY A 10 -0.47 15.88 -17.11
C GLY A 10 0.04 16.76 -18.25
N ASN A 11 1.33 16.61 -18.57
CA ASN A 11 1.93 17.29 -19.73
C ASN A 11 1.55 16.63 -21.07
N VAL A 12 0.91 15.46 -21.03
CA VAL A 12 0.40 14.71 -22.19
C VAL A 12 -0.93 14.04 -21.82
N SER A 13 -1.70 13.65 -22.84
CA SER A 13 -2.94 12.89 -22.62
C SER A 13 -2.67 11.59 -21.86
N GLY A 14 -3.50 11.30 -20.87
CA GLY A 14 -3.37 10.10 -20.02
C GLY A 14 -2.40 10.24 -18.84
N ALA A 15 -1.78 11.41 -18.64
CA ALA A 15 -0.79 11.65 -17.58
C ALA A 15 -1.32 12.49 -16.40
N ASP A 16 -2.63 12.72 -16.32
CA ASP A 16 -3.25 13.38 -15.16
C ASP A 16 -3.10 12.53 -13.90
N VAL A 17 -2.98 13.18 -12.74
CA VAL A 17 -2.93 12.48 -11.45
C VAL A 17 -3.80 13.19 -10.43
N GLY A 18 -4.77 12.46 -9.89
CA GLY A 18 -5.53 12.85 -8.71
C GLY A 18 -4.91 12.33 -7.43
N TYR A 19 -5.19 13.03 -6.33
CA TYR A 19 -4.86 12.62 -4.98
C TYR A 19 -6.10 12.77 -4.12
N TYR A 20 -6.44 11.76 -3.32
CA TYR A 20 -7.49 11.82 -2.31
C TYR A 20 -6.87 11.68 -0.92
N PHE A 21 -7.36 12.46 0.03
CA PHE A 21 -6.92 12.43 1.42
C PHE A 21 -8.10 11.96 2.29
N PRO A 22 -8.09 10.73 2.82
CA PRO A 22 -9.22 10.21 3.58
C PRO A 22 -9.53 11.05 4.82
N ASN A 23 -8.49 11.54 5.49
CA ASN A 23 -8.56 12.61 6.46
C ASN A 23 -8.17 13.96 5.84
N LYS A 24 -8.85 15.01 6.28
CA LYS A 24 -8.55 16.39 5.87
C LYS A 24 -7.10 16.73 6.19
N THR A 25 -6.30 16.96 5.15
CA THR A 25 -4.84 17.01 5.25
C THR A 25 -4.31 18.43 5.02
N ASN A 26 -3.38 18.87 5.89
CA ASN A 26 -2.68 20.14 5.74
C ASN A 26 -1.50 19.99 4.77
N LEU A 27 -1.79 20.15 3.49
CA LEU A 27 -0.80 19.99 2.42
C LEU A 27 0.03 21.28 2.23
N LYS A 28 1.34 21.11 2.15
CA LYS A 28 2.28 22.10 1.61
C LYS A 28 2.41 21.85 0.11
N VAL A 29 2.34 22.92 -0.67
CA VAL A 29 2.40 22.86 -2.13
C VAL A 29 3.29 23.99 -2.61
N ARG A 30 4.21 23.71 -3.54
CA ARG A 30 4.94 24.75 -4.27
C ARG A 30 5.22 24.34 -5.72
N ASN A 31 5.21 25.32 -6.60
CA ASN A 31 5.83 25.21 -7.92
C ASN A 31 7.25 25.76 -7.82
N VAL A 32 8.22 25.03 -8.33
CA VAL A 32 9.64 25.41 -8.27
C VAL A 32 10.33 25.10 -9.58
N GLU A 33 11.25 25.99 -9.97
CA GLU A 33 12.20 25.77 -11.04
C GLU A 33 13.52 25.32 -10.39
N ASN A 34 13.99 24.11 -10.72
CA ASN A 34 15.24 23.57 -10.22
C ASN A 34 16.26 23.49 -11.35
N THR A 35 17.48 23.97 -11.09
CA THR A 35 18.61 23.87 -12.01
C THR A 35 19.69 22.97 -11.40
N GLY A 36 20.21 22.04 -12.19
CA GLY A 36 21.28 21.14 -11.78
C GLY A 36 22.03 20.52 -12.96
N THR A 37 23.00 19.67 -12.66
CA THR A 37 23.81 18.96 -13.65
C THR A 37 23.84 17.46 -13.35
N TRP A 38 24.05 16.63 -14.36
CA TRP A 38 24.22 15.18 -14.18
C TRP A 38 25.45 14.83 -13.33
N GLN A 39 26.50 15.64 -13.42
CA GLN A 39 27.72 15.44 -12.64
C GLN A 39 27.50 15.65 -11.13
N ALA A 40 26.57 16.53 -10.74
CA ALA A 40 26.21 16.72 -9.34
C ALA A 40 25.64 15.45 -8.68
N ILE A 41 25.15 14.50 -9.49
CA ILE A 41 24.66 13.18 -9.05
C ILE A 41 25.57 12.03 -9.51
N GLY A 42 26.83 12.32 -9.87
CA GLY A 42 27.85 11.32 -10.17
C GLY A 42 27.73 10.65 -11.55
N SER A 43 26.89 11.18 -12.43
CA SER A 43 26.72 10.67 -13.80
C SER A 43 27.51 11.52 -14.81
N SER A 44 28.13 10.88 -15.79
CA SER A 44 28.53 11.60 -17.01
C SER A 44 27.27 12.13 -17.70
N GLY A 45 27.33 13.34 -18.21
CA GLY A 45 26.19 14.00 -18.84
C GLY A 45 26.65 15.00 -19.89
N PRO A 46 25.71 15.70 -20.54
CA PRO A 46 26.03 16.71 -21.54
C PRO A 46 26.95 17.78 -20.96
N VAL A 47 27.93 18.19 -21.77
CA VAL A 47 28.84 19.28 -21.50
C VAL A 47 28.69 20.36 -22.58
N ASP A 48 29.11 21.59 -22.28
CA ASP A 48 29.20 22.66 -23.25
C ASP A 48 30.46 22.53 -24.14
N SER A 49 30.71 23.54 -24.99
CA SER A 49 31.87 23.54 -25.90
C SER A 49 33.23 23.65 -25.20
N ASN A 50 33.26 23.90 -23.89
CA ASN A 50 34.46 24.04 -23.06
C ASN A 50 34.60 22.87 -22.07
N ASP A 51 33.95 21.73 -22.36
CA ASP A 51 33.87 20.55 -21.50
C ASP A 51 33.31 20.84 -20.09
N GLN A 52 32.53 21.92 -19.92
CA GLN A 52 31.88 22.22 -18.64
C GLN A 52 30.50 21.57 -18.56
N PRO A 53 30.05 21.16 -17.36
CA PRO A 53 28.80 20.43 -17.21
C PRO A 53 27.61 21.32 -17.54
N LEU A 54 26.71 20.85 -18.39
CA LEU A 54 25.58 21.67 -18.81
C LEU A 54 24.54 21.77 -17.68
N ASN A 55 24.16 23.00 -17.34
CA ASN A 55 23.03 23.28 -16.46
C ASN A 55 21.71 22.92 -17.17
N ILE A 56 20.90 22.11 -16.50
CA ILE A 56 19.58 21.70 -16.96
C ILE A 56 18.57 22.22 -15.95
N THR A 57 17.60 22.96 -16.46
CA THR A 57 16.53 23.59 -15.67
C THR A 57 15.20 22.94 -15.97
N ASN A 58 14.47 22.51 -14.94
CA ASN A 58 13.15 21.89 -15.05
C ASN A 58 12.19 22.46 -14.01
N ASN A 59 10.90 22.44 -14.34
CA ASN A 59 9.81 22.85 -13.46
C ASN A 59 9.20 21.65 -12.73
N TYR A 60 8.93 21.82 -11.45
CA TYR A 60 8.35 20.79 -10.58
C TYR A 60 7.20 21.36 -9.76
N LEU A 61 6.15 20.56 -9.61
CA LEU A 61 5.17 20.74 -8.54
C LEU A 61 5.54 19.78 -7.41
N GLU A 62 5.73 20.32 -6.22
CA GLU A 62 6.03 19.55 -5.02
C GLU A 62 4.85 19.65 -4.04
N MET A 63 4.43 18.50 -3.51
CA MET A 63 3.41 18.41 -2.48
C MET A 63 3.87 17.49 -1.35
N TRP A 64 3.75 17.94 -0.10
CA TRP A 64 4.13 17.13 1.06
C TRP A 64 3.30 17.47 2.30
N VAL A 65 3.25 16.52 3.23
CA VAL A 65 2.73 16.71 4.59
C VAL A 65 3.92 17.04 5.48
N ASP A 66 3.81 18.14 6.23
CA ASP A 66 4.82 18.57 7.19
C ASP A 66 4.42 18.09 8.59
N HIS A 67 5.13 17.10 9.12
CA HIS A 67 4.91 16.57 10.47
C HIS A 67 5.59 17.41 11.56
N GLY A 68 6.35 18.45 11.20
CA GLY A 68 7.09 19.28 12.14
C GLY A 68 8.38 18.65 12.67
N VAL A 69 8.95 19.28 13.69
CA VAL A 69 10.22 18.86 14.32
C VAL A 69 9.92 17.90 15.47
N ASN A 70 10.62 16.76 15.52
CA ASN A 70 10.46 15.71 16.54
C ASN A 70 9.01 15.24 16.72
N PRO A 71 8.33 14.77 15.66
CA PRO A 71 6.98 14.24 15.79
C PRO A 71 6.97 12.94 16.61
N THR A 72 5.91 12.73 17.38
CA THR A 72 5.60 11.45 18.05
C THR A 72 4.36 10.87 17.42
N ASP A 73 4.45 9.61 16.94
CA ASP A 73 3.35 8.86 16.32
C ASP A 73 2.58 9.62 15.21
N ALA A 74 3.28 10.50 14.49
CA ALA A 74 2.70 11.18 13.33
C ALA A 74 2.40 10.17 12.21
N SER A 75 1.30 10.39 11.51
CA SER A 75 0.81 9.52 10.45
C SER A 75 0.32 10.35 9.26
N TYR A 76 0.25 9.69 8.11
CA TYR A 76 -0.36 10.23 6.90
C TYR A 76 -1.16 9.13 6.20
N GLU A 77 -2.04 9.55 5.31
CA GLU A 77 -2.78 8.67 4.42
C GLU A 77 -3.19 9.47 3.18
N TYR A 78 -3.02 8.87 2.01
CA TYR A 78 -3.46 9.41 0.75
C TYR A 78 -3.68 8.28 -0.25
N VAL A 79 -4.48 8.55 -1.28
CA VAL A 79 -4.74 7.65 -2.40
C VAL A 79 -4.31 8.37 -3.67
N MET A 80 -3.51 7.71 -4.50
CA MET A 80 -3.21 8.19 -5.85
C MET A 80 -4.29 7.69 -6.80
N LEU A 81 -4.75 8.57 -7.68
CA LEU A 81 -5.77 8.32 -8.70
C LEU A 81 -5.18 8.68 -10.08
N PRO A 82 -4.32 7.82 -10.64
CA PRO A 82 -3.71 8.07 -11.95
C PRO A 82 -4.77 8.09 -13.06
N ASN A 83 -4.55 8.92 -14.07
CA ASN A 83 -5.38 9.01 -15.28
C ASN A 83 -6.87 9.24 -14.97
N GLN A 84 -7.16 10.05 -13.95
CA GLN A 84 -8.52 10.51 -13.63
C GLN A 84 -8.61 12.01 -13.93
N THR A 85 -9.69 12.39 -14.60
CA THR A 85 -10.05 13.80 -14.78
C THR A 85 -10.33 14.46 -13.43
N LYS A 86 -10.22 15.79 -13.37
CA LYS A 86 -10.55 16.57 -12.16
C LYS A 86 -11.95 16.24 -11.60
N GLN A 87 -12.95 16.08 -12.47
CA GLN A 87 -14.30 15.74 -12.07
C GLN A 87 -14.36 14.35 -11.41
N GLN A 88 -13.71 13.35 -12.00
CA GLN A 88 -13.68 11.99 -11.44
C GLN A 88 -12.97 11.95 -10.08
N VAL A 89 -11.91 12.73 -9.88
CA VAL A 89 -11.23 12.88 -8.58
C VAL A 89 -12.16 13.48 -7.54
N GLU A 90 -12.90 14.53 -7.90
CA GLU A 90 -13.88 15.15 -7.01
C GLU A 90 -15.03 14.19 -6.65
N GLU A 91 -15.53 13.42 -7.62
CA GLU A 91 -16.55 12.39 -7.40
C GLU A 91 -16.05 11.24 -6.51
N TYR A 92 -14.81 10.78 -6.73
CA TYR A 92 -14.18 9.78 -5.87
C TYR A 92 -14.05 10.28 -4.43
N ALA A 93 -13.65 11.55 -4.23
CA ALA A 93 -13.52 12.12 -2.89
C ALA A 93 -14.85 12.21 -2.13
N LYS A 94 -16.00 12.26 -2.84
CA LYS A 94 -17.34 12.23 -2.23
C LYS A 94 -17.77 10.81 -1.84
N ASN A 95 -17.37 9.81 -2.62
CA ASN A 95 -17.74 8.40 -2.44
C ASN A 95 -16.51 7.50 -2.67
N PRO A 96 -15.52 7.50 -1.76
CA PRO A 96 -14.28 6.75 -1.95
C PRO A 96 -14.58 5.25 -1.98
N SER A 97 -13.89 4.53 -2.85
CA SER A 97 -14.04 3.06 -2.91
C SER A 97 -13.17 2.33 -1.89
N ILE A 98 -12.39 3.06 -1.08
CA ILE A 98 -11.56 2.48 -0.02
C ILE A 98 -12.05 2.85 1.38
N THR A 99 -11.69 2.03 2.35
CA THR A 99 -11.82 2.29 3.78
C THR A 99 -10.50 1.97 4.47
N VAL A 100 -9.93 2.93 5.19
CA VAL A 100 -8.76 2.68 6.05
C VAL A 100 -9.28 1.98 7.30
N LEU A 101 -8.91 0.70 7.48
CA LEU A 101 -9.33 -0.12 8.62
C LEU A 101 -8.43 0.14 9.83
N SER A 102 -7.13 0.34 9.59
CA SER A 102 -6.15 0.68 10.61
C SER A 102 -4.99 1.45 9.98
N ASN A 103 -4.43 2.40 10.73
CA ASN A 103 -3.19 3.10 10.40
C ASN A 103 -2.37 3.33 11.68
N THR A 104 -1.96 2.24 12.32
CA THR A 104 -1.18 2.27 13.58
C THR A 104 0.22 1.71 13.36
N SER A 105 1.09 1.87 14.36
CA SER A 105 2.43 1.27 14.36
C SER A 105 2.42 -0.27 14.45
N SER A 106 1.30 -0.89 14.83
CA SER A 106 1.17 -2.36 14.89
C SER A 106 0.55 -2.95 13.62
N VAL A 107 -0.45 -2.29 13.04
CA VAL A 107 -1.16 -2.75 11.83
C VAL A 107 -1.58 -1.58 10.96
N GLN A 108 -1.28 -1.68 9.67
CA GLN A 108 -1.86 -0.81 8.64
C GLN A 108 -2.69 -1.65 7.68
N ALA A 109 -3.96 -1.28 7.48
CA ALA A 109 -4.87 -2.06 6.65
C ALA A 109 -5.88 -1.18 5.92
N VAL A 110 -6.17 -1.54 4.66
CA VAL A 110 -7.12 -0.85 3.79
C VAL A 110 -8.01 -1.88 3.11
N LYS A 111 -9.32 -1.59 3.07
CA LYS A 111 -10.30 -2.33 2.29
C LYS A 111 -10.61 -1.57 1.01
N GLU A 112 -10.57 -2.24 -0.14
CA GLU A 112 -11.21 -1.79 -1.37
C GLU A 112 -12.62 -2.41 -1.41
N ASN A 113 -13.64 -1.55 -1.25
CA ASN A 113 -15.03 -1.94 -1.01
C ASN A 113 -15.71 -2.53 -2.25
N LYS A 114 -15.33 -2.09 -3.46
CA LYS A 114 -15.95 -2.56 -4.72
C LYS A 114 -15.40 -3.91 -5.14
N LEU A 115 -14.11 -4.16 -4.90
CA LEU A 115 -13.41 -5.41 -5.18
C LEU A 115 -13.54 -6.40 -4.01
N ASN A 116 -14.00 -5.94 -2.86
CA ASN A 116 -14.06 -6.67 -1.59
C ASN A 116 -12.71 -7.33 -1.28
N MET A 117 -11.67 -6.50 -1.32
CA MET A 117 -10.29 -6.88 -1.05
C MET A 117 -9.77 -6.14 0.18
N ILE A 118 -9.00 -6.83 1.02
CA ILE A 118 -8.32 -6.21 2.15
C ILE A 118 -6.83 -6.45 1.99
N GLY A 119 -6.04 -5.39 2.06
CA GLY A 119 -4.59 -5.48 2.28
C GLY A 119 -4.28 -5.08 3.72
N ALA A 120 -3.48 -5.89 4.42
CA ALA A 120 -3.08 -5.65 5.80
C ALA A 120 -1.60 -5.99 5.99
N ASN A 121 -0.86 -5.04 6.56
CA ASN A 121 0.52 -5.22 7.00
C ASN A 121 0.57 -5.24 8.52
N PHE A 122 1.14 -6.31 9.06
CA PHE A 122 1.33 -6.53 10.49
C PHE A 122 2.81 -6.28 10.82
N PHE A 123 3.08 -5.38 11.76
CA PHE A 123 4.43 -4.90 12.07
C PHE A 123 5.04 -5.51 13.34
N THR A 124 4.24 -6.25 14.13
CA THR A 124 4.66 -6.83 15.42
C THR A 124 4.51 -8.34 15.44
N ASP A 125 5.34 -9.00 16.26
CA ASP A 125 5.23 -10.43 16.54
C ASP A 125 4.29 -10.70 17.72
N THR A 126 3.11 -10.08 17.64
CA THR A 126 2.01 -10.21 18.59
C THR A 126 0.72 -10.46 17.82
N VAL A 127 -0.25 -11.13 18.45
CA VAL A 127 -1.56 -11.36 17.83
C VAL A 127 -2.26 -10.02 17.63
N GLN A 128 -2.61 -9.74 16.38
CA GLN A 128 -3.40 -8.57 15.99
C GLN A 128 -4.59 -9.04 15.15
N ASN A 129 -5.72 -8.36 15.29
CA ASN A 129 -6.94 -8.61 14.52
C ASN A 129 -7.35 -7.33 13.77
N ILE A 130 -7.71 -7.48 12.51
CA ILE A 130 -8.25 -6.42 11.68
C ILE A 130 -9.28 -6.97 10.69
N ASP A 131 -10.53 -6.48 10.77
CA ASP A 131 -11.66 -7.00 9.99
C ASP A 131 -11.74 -8.53 10.12
N LEU A 132 -11.78 -9.29 9.02
CA LEU A 132 -11.78 -10.75 9.08
C LEU A 132 -10.43 -11.38 9.43
N ILE A 133 -9.32 -10.65 9.47
CA ILE A 133 -7.95 -11.19 9.49
C ILE A 133 -7.36 -11.11 10.90
N THR A 134 -6.92 -12.24 11.44
CA THR A 134 -6.06 -12.30 12.62
C THR A 134 -4.72 -12.91 12.24
N ALA A 135 -3.61 -12.29 12.62
CA ALA A 135 -2.25 -12.81 12.39
C ALA A 135 -1.42 -12.70 13.67
N ASN A 136 -0.54 -13.68 13.90
CA ASN A 136 0.29 -13.73 15.12
C ASN A 136 1.68 -13.11 14.98
N LYS A 137 2.10 -12.80 13.75
CA LYS A 137 3.47 -12.38 13.42
C LYS A 137 3.50 -11.30 12.35
N LYS A 138 4.66 -10.65 12.23
CA LYS A 138 4.96 -9.76 11.11
C LYS A 138 4.65 -10.45 9.79
N SER A 139 3.85 -9.80 8.97
CA SER A 139 3.34 -10.37 7.72
C SER A 139 2.75 -9.29 6.82
N SER A 140 2.71 -9.57 5.52
CA SER A 140 1.86 -8.87 4.56
C SER A 140 0.79 -9.83 4.08
N ILE A 141 -0.47 -9.44 4.24
CA ILE A 141 -1.63 -10.29 3.94
C ILE A 141 -2.58 -9.54 3.01
N MET A 142 -3.04 -10.21 1.96
CA MET A 142 -4.12 -9.73 1.11
C MET A 142 -5.23 -10.76 1.02
N THR A 143 -6.48 -10.34 1.18
CA THR A 143 -7.66 -11.17 0.94
C THR A 143 -8.48 -10.64 -0.23
N LYS A 144 -9.17 -11.54 -0.91
CA LYS A 144 -10.20 -11.23 -1.91
C LYS A 144 -11.39 -12.15 -1.69
N GLU A 145 -12.53 -11.55 -1.38
CA GLU A 145 -13.77 -12.29 -1.18
C GLU A 145 -14.77 -11.95 -2.30
N SER A 146 -15.31 -12.99 -2.93
CA SER A 146 -16.40 -12.89 -3.89
C SER A 146 -17.59 -13.72 -3.41
N ALA A 147 -18.69 -13.72 -4.18
CA ALA A 147 -19.85 -14.56 -3.88
C ALA A 147 -19.53 -16.08 -3.83
N ASN A 148 -18.45 -16.53 -4.47
CA ASN A 148 -18.16 -17.96 -4.67
C ASN A 148 -16.84 -18.44 -4.07
N TYR A 149 -15.99 -17.53 -3.59
CA TYR A 149 -14.68 -17.90 -3.07
C TYR A 149 -14.10 -16.84 -2.15
N LEU A 150 -13.24 -17.29 -1.25
CA LEU A 150 -12.31 -16.47 -0.48
C LEU A 150 -10.89 -16.87 -0.87
N GLU A 151 -10.07 -15.91 -1.28
CA GLU A 151 -8.65 -16.12 -1.56
C GLU A 151 -7.82 -15.27 -0.60
N ILE A 152 -6.70 -15.83 -0.14
CA ILE A 152 -5.74 -15.14 0.72
C ILE A 152 -4.33 -15.36 0.19
N SER A 153 -3.52 -14.31 0.25
CA SER A 153 -2.09 -14.28 -0.05
C SER A 153 -1.34 -13.80 1.19
N ILE A 154 -0.31 -14.52 1.63
CA ILE A 154 0.48 -14.22 2.84
C ILE A 154 1.97 -14.27 2.50
N SER A 155 2.75 -13.31 2.99
CA SER A 155 4.21 -13.34 2.94
C SER A 155 4.84 -12.93 4.28
N ASP A 156 6.12 -13.30 4.45
CA ASP A 156 7.02 -12.70 5.46
C ASP A 156 7.97 -11.69 4.79
N PRO A 157 7.66 -10.39 4.80
CA PRO A 157 8.56 -9.37 4.25
C PRO A 157 9.88 -9.24 5.00
N THR A 158 9.99 -9.76 6.23
CA THR A 158 11.22 -9.65 7.02
C THR A 158 12.32 -10.57 6.51
N MET A 159 11.93 -11.66 5.81
CA MET A 159 12.81 -12.74 5.33
C MET A 159 13.65 -13.38 6.46
N LYS A 160 13.18 -13.29 7.70
CA LYS A 160 13.90 -13.71 8.91
C LYS A 160 13.14 -14.73 9.73
N ASN A 161 11.85 -14.94 9.45
CA ASN A 161 11.06 -15.93 10.17
C ASN A 161 11.41 -17.34 9.67
N ASN A 162 12.13 -18.09 10.50
CA ASN A 162 12.51 -19.48 10.20
C ASN A 162 11.43 -20.51 10.59
N GLY A 163 10.22 -20.05 10.87
CA GLY A 163 9.08 -20.89 11.27
C GLY A 163 7.83 -20.53 10.48
N THR A 164 6.69 -20.48 11.16
CA THR A 164 5.40 -20.25 10.53
C THR A 164 4.82 -18.88 10.83
N ILE A 165 3.85 -18.45 10.02
CA ILE A 165 2.87 -17.42 10.35
C ILE A 165 1.52 -18.11 10.54
N GLU A 166 0.88 -17.90 11.69
CA GLU A 166 -0.46 -18.40 11.96
C GLU A 166 -1.48 -17.33 11.63
N VAL A 167 -2.46 -17.68 10.81
CA VAL A 167 -3.55 -16.79 10.37
C VAL A 167 -4.89 -17.43 10.69
N GLU A 168 -5.79 -16.63 11.25
CA GLU A 168 -7.18 -16.98 11.45
C GLU A 168 -8.08 -16.01 10.68
N LEU A 169 -9.07 -16.55 9.97
CA LEU A 169 -10.07 -15.77 9.24
C LEU A 169 -11.44 -15.95 9.89
N ASN A 170 -12.11 -14.86 10.25
CA ASN A 170 -13.44 -14.86 10.87
C ASN A 170 -14.55 -15.18 9.86
N LYS A 171 -14.46 -16.37 9.26
CA LYS A 171 -15.37 -16.94 8.27
C LYS A 171 -15.44 -18.45 8.49
N GLN A 172 -16.60 -19.02 8.19
CA GLN A 172 -16.77 -20.46 8.04
C GLN A 172 -16.94 -20.76 6.55
N ILE A 173 -16.20 -21.73 6.03
CA ILE A 173 -16.24 -22.12 4.62
C ILE A 173 -16.30 -23.65 4.49
N GLU A 174 -16.81 -24.15 3.37
CA GLU A 174 -17.07 -25.59 3.16
C GLU A 174 -15.78 -26.37 2.85
N SER A 175 -14.90 -25.80 2.02
CA SER A 175 -13.79 -26.54 1.44
C SER A 175 -12.58 -25.69 1.01
N VAL A 176 -11.42 -26.34 0.89
CA VAL A 176 -10.22 -25.78 0.25
C VAL A 176 -10.27 -26.12 -1.25
N VAL A 177 -10.12 -25.12 -2.10
CA VAL A 177 -10.04 -25.27 -3.57
C VAL A 177 -8.60 -25.52 -4.00
N SER A 178 -7.66 -24.75 -3.48
CA SER A 178 -6.23 -24.85 -3.77
C SER A 178 -5.42 -24.21 -2.65
N ALA A 179 -4.24 -24.75 -2.36
CA ALA A 179 -3.28 -24.18 -1.42
C ALA A 179 -1.86 -24.45 -1.92
N ASP A 180 -0.96 -23.49 -1.76
CA ASP A 180 0.47 -23.69 -1.99
C ASP A 180 1.04 -24.69 -0.97
N SER A 181 2.16 -25.36 -1.29
CA SER A 181 2.72 -26.47 -0.50
C SER A 181 3.11 -26.08 0.93
N GLU A 182 3.39 -24.81 1.16
CA GLU A 182 3.82 -24.24 2.44
C GLU A 182 2.63 -23.90 3.35
N VAL A 183 1.40 -23.93 2.81
CA VAL A 183 0.18 -23.59 3.53
C VAL A 183 -0.48 -24.84 4.08
N THR A 184 -0.58 -24.93 5.41
CA THR A 184 -1.33 -25.97 6.11
C THR A 184 -2.62 -25.39 6.67
N VAL A 185 -3.78 -25.81 6.12
CA VAL A 185 -5.10 -25.46 6.66
C VAL A 185 -5.46 -26.43 7.78
N THR A 186 -5.73 -25.92 8.97
CA THR A 186 -6.00 -26.73 10.17
C THR A 186 -7.47 -26.70 10.60
N GLN A 187 -8.23 -25.69 10.18
CA GLN A 187 -9.65 -25.53 10.52
C GLN A 187 -10.39 -24.79 9.39
N LEU A 188 -11.64 -25.17 9.10
CA LEU A 188 -12.52 -24.50 8.13
C LEU A 188 -13.74 -23.79 8.77
N GLY A 189 -14.05 -24.10 10.03
CA GLY A 189 -15.14 -23.48 10.80
C GLY A 189 -15.00 -23.77 12.30
N PRO A 190 -15.58 -22.93 13.19
CA PRO A 190 -16.39 -21.73 12.92
C PRO A 190 -15.59 -20.53 12.38
N THR A 191 -14.26 -20.60 12.47
CA THR A 191 -13.31 -19.72 11.80
C THR A 191 -12.34 -20.57 10.97
N ILE A 192 -11.74 -20.01 9.92
CA ILE A 192 -10.67 -20.70 9.19
C ILE A 192 -9.37 -20.49 9.96
N LYS A 193 -8.55 -21.54 10.09
CA LYS A 193 -7.19 -21.44 10.64
C LYS A 193 -6.20 -22.08 9.69
N LEU A 194 -5.09 -21.38 9.47
CA LEU A 194 -4.00 -21.84 8.60
C LEU A 194 -2.65 -21.42 9.15
N SER A 195 -1.64 -22.24 8.85
CA SER A 195 -0.24 -22.02 9.17
C SER A 195 0.56 -21.96 7.87
N VAL A 196 1.39 -20.94 7.69
CA VAL A 196 2.23 -20.77 6.49
C VAL A 196 3.69 -20.92 6.88
N ASN A 197 4.39 -21.91 6.35
CA ASN A 197 5.82 -22.06 6.55
C ASN A 197 6.58 -21.05 5.69
N VAL A 198 7.25 -20.09 6.33
CA VAL A 198 7.97 -19.01 5.65
C VAL A 198 9.49 -19.15 5.75
N ASN A 199 9.97 -20.27 6.28
CA ASN A 199 11.39 -20.57 6.34
C ASN A 199 12.01 -20.61 4.94
N ASN A 200 13.09 -19.85 4.71
CA ASN A 200 13.75 -19.70 3.40
C ASN A 200 12.83 -19.21 2.27
N SER A 201 11.72 -18.54 2.59
CA SER A 201 10.78 -18.00 1.60
C SER A 201 11.33 -16.81 0.81
N ASN A 202 12.35 -16.11 1.33
CA ASN A 202 12.92 -14.91 0.71
C ASN A 202 11.88 -13.85 0.32
N GLY A 203 10.78 -13.76 1.07
CA GLY A 203 9.69 -12.81 0.83
C GLY A 203 8.65 -13.29 -0.20
N ASP A 204 8.71 -14.56 -0.63
CA ASP A 204 7.69 -15.18 -1.48
C ASP A 204 6.29 -15.09 -0.84
N THR A 205 5.29 -15.11 -1.71
CA THR A 205 3.88 -15.02 -1.32
C THR A 205 3.20 -16.37 -1.51
N PHE A 206 2.57 -16.86 -0.45
CA PHE A 206 1.86 -18.13 -0.40
C PHE A 206 0.36 -17.90 -0.43
N LYS A 207 -0.36 -18.72 -1.20
CA LYS A 207 -1.77 -18.54 -1.50
C LYS A 207 -2.60 -19.74 -1.06
N VAL A 208 -3.82 -19.46 -0.63
CA VAL A 208 -4.87 -20.47 -0.47
C VAL A 208 -6.21 -19.88 -0.88
N LYS A 209 -7.03 -20.71 -1.53
CA LYS A 209 -8.36 -20.40 -2.02
C LYS A 209 -9.36 -21.37 -1.43
N PHE A 210 -10.46 -20.84 -0.92
CA PHE A 210 -11.57 -21.57 -0.31
C PHE A 210 -12.86 -21.37 -1.09
N LYS A 211 -13.79 -22.31 -0.95
CA LYS A 211 -15.16 -22.25 -1.48
C LYS A 211 -16.14 -22.79 -0.44
#